data_AF-A0A524EWF7-F1
#
_entry.id   AF-A0A524EWF7-F1
#
_cell.length_a   1.000
_cell.length_b   1.000
_cell.length_c   1.000
_cell.angle_alpha   90.00
_cell.angle_beta   90.00
_cell.angle_gamma   90.00
#
_symmetry.space_group_name_H-M   'P 1'
#
loop_
_entity.id
_entity.type
_entity.pdbx_description
1 polymer ?
#
loop_
_entity_poly.entity_id
_entity_poly.type
_entity_poly.pdbx_seq_one_letter_code
_entity_poly.pdbx_strand_id
1 'polypeptide(L)'
;MSQVNFRIDDITNKFLEFMADMEKKTKSAISKEIFQDGLKTKMMPYLANLYKEGKISIKNISYITGIHHTEIYHLLPDLIDDIDIDDSIIAYSREIGKKLSPYLQELQKKGVSFDKGIIIGKK
;
A
#
# COMPACT_ATOMS: atom_id res chain seq x y z
N MET A 1 5.19 -18.36 -36.12
CA MET A 1 4.86 -17.47 -34.99
C MET A 1 4.23 -18.32 -33.91
N SER A 2 4.83 -18.45 -32.72
CA SER A 2 4.19 -19.16 -31.60
C SER A 2 3.17 -18.22 -30.97
N GLN A 3 1.89 -18.58 -31.08
CA GLN A 3 0.83 -17.86 -30.39
C GLN A 3 0.82 -18.35 -28.94
N VAL A 4 1.34 -17.53 -28.03
CA VAL A 4 1.33 -17.83 -26.59
C VAL A 4 -0.06 -17.50 -26.05
N ASN A 5 -0.89 -18.53 -25.87
CA ASN A 5 -2.19 -18.39 -25.23
C ASN A 5 -2.00 -18.39 -23.71
N PHE A 6 -2.02 -17.20 -23.11
CA PHE A 6 -2.06 -17.06 -21.66
C PHE A 6 -3.49 -17.31 -21.17
N ARG A 7 -3.65 -18.24 -20.23
CA ARG A 7 -4.85 -18.30 -19.40
C ARG A 7 -4.68 -17.28 -18.29
N ILE A 8 -5.45 -16.21 -18.38
CA ILE A 8 -5.56 -15.19 -17.35
C ILE A 8 -6.71 -15.61 -16.45
N ASP A 9 -6.50 -15.61 -15.13
CA ASP A 9 -7.58 -15.87 -14.18
C ASP A 9 -8.61 -14.73 -14.19
N ASP A 10 -9.81 -15.01 -13.69
CA ASP A 10 -10.93 -14.05 -13.73
C ASP A 10 -10.64 -12.74 -12.96
N ILE A 11 -9.80 -12.79 -11.92
CA ILE A 11 -9.45 -11.61 -11.11
C ILE A 11 -8.52 -10.71 -11.89
N THR A 12 -7.47 -11.28 -12.49
CA THR A 12 -6.54 -10.55 -13.35
C THR A 12 -7.26 -9.99 -14.58
N ASN A 13 -8.22 -10.73 -15.15
CA ASN A 13 -9.02 -10.22 -16.26
C ASN A 13 -9.86 -9.00 -15.88
N LYS A 14 -10.54 -9.04 -14.71
CA LYS A 14 -11.30 -7.90 -14.19
C LYS A 14 -10.42 -6.70 -13.87
N PHE A 15 -9.22 -6.94 -13.36
CA PHE A 15 -8.24 -5.87 -13.11
C PHE A 15 -7.80 -5.20 -14.42
N LEU A 16 -7.49 -5.98 -15.46
CA LEU A 16 -7.12 -5.44 -16.77
C LEU A 16 -8.26 -4.65 -17.43
N GLU A 17 -9.50 -5.09 -17.27
CA GLU A 17 -10.69 -4.37 -17.74
C GLU A 17 -10.86 -3.04 -17.01
N PHE A 18 -10.71 -3.05 -15.69
CA PHE A 18 -10.77 -1.85 -14.87
C PHE A 18 -9.67 -0.84 -15.25
N MET A 19 -8.42 -1.28 -15.42
CA MET A 19 -7.30 -0.42 -15.84
C MET A 19 -7.48 0.15 -17.25
N ALA A 20 -8.03 -0.65 -18.17
CA ALA A 20 -8.33 -0.23 -19.53
C ALA A 20 -9.35 0.92 -19.56
N ASP A 21 -10.41 0.82 -18.76
CA ASP A 21 -11.45 1.86 -18.64
C ASP A 21 -10.88 3.15 -18.02
N MET A 22 -10.12 3.00 -16.94
CA MET A 22 -9.41 4.06 -16.22
C MET A 22 -8.46 4.87 -17.12
N GLU A 23 -7.58 4.20 -17.85
CA GLU A 23 -6.56 4.84 -18.70
C GLU A 23 -7.07 5.16 -20.11
N LYS A 24 -8.33 4.83 -20.42
CA LYS A 24 -8.90 4.91 -21.77
C LYS A 24 -8.03 4.20 -22.83
N LYS A 25 -7.44 3.07 -22.44
CA LYS A 25 -6.61 2.21 -23.29
C LYS A 25 -7.32 0.88 -23.55
N THR A 26 -6.88 0.15 -24.56
CA THR A 26 -7.41 -1.21 -24.78
C THR A 26 -6.85 -2.17 -23.73
N LYS A 27 -7.63 -3.19 -23.37
CA LYS A 27 -7.18 -4.27 -22.47
C LYS A 27 -5.88 -4.92 -22.95
N SER A 28 -5.72 -5.07 -24.27
CA SER A 28 -4.52 -5.63 -24.90
C SER A 28 -3.29 -4.73 -24.70
N ALA A 29 -3.45 -3.41 -24.82
CA ALA A 29 -2.36 -2.47 -24.56
C ALA A 29 -1.92 -2.51 -23.10
N ILE A 30 -2.87 -2.46 -22.16
CA ILE A 30 -2.60 -2.57 -20.72
C ILE A 30 -1.94 -3.91 -20.39
N SER A 31 -2.46 -5.02 -20.92
CA SER A 31 -1.88 -6.35 -20.72
C SER A 31 -0.45 -6.45 -21.24
N LYS A 32 -0.13 -5.79 -22.36
CA LYS A 32 1.21 -5.76 -22.94
C LYS A 32 2.17 -4.95 -22.08
N GLU A 33 1.75 -3.77 -21.61
CA GLU A 33 2.54 -2.93 -20.68
C GLU A 33 2.84 -3.69 -19.37
N ILE A 34 1.83 -4.35 -18.80
CA ILE A 34 1.95 -5.18 -17.59
C ILE A 34 2.87 -6.39 -17.81
N PHE A 35 2.80 -7.03 -18.99
CA PHE A 35 3.64 -8.18 -19.31
C PHE A 35 5.11 -7.77 -19.50
N GLN A 36 5.36 -6.58 -20.05
CA GLN A 36 6.72 -6.07 -20.29
C GLN A 36 7.39 -5.53 -19.02
N ASP A 37 6.65 -4.79 -18.19
CA ASP A 37 7.22 -4.10 -17.02
C ASP A 37 6.98 -4.86 -15.70
N GLY A 38 6.20 -5.94 -15.74
CA GLY A 38 5.76 -6.70 -14.58
C GLY A 38 4.51 -6.09 -13.92
N LEU A 39 3.50 -6.93 -13.65
CA LEU A 39 2.22 -6.53 -13.08
C LEU A 39 2.39 -5.66 -11.82
N LYS A 40 3.32 -6.02 -10.95
CA LYS A 40 3.59 -5.32 -9.69
C LYS A 40 4.07 -3.87 -9.90
N THR A 41 4.96 -3.66 -10.87
CA THR A 41 5.65 -2.38 -11.12
C THR A 41 4.70 -1.32 -11.70
N LYS A 42 3.75 -1.73 -12.53
CA LYS A 42 2.71 -0.85 -13.10
C LYS A 42 1.50 -0.69 -12.18
N MET A 43 1.08 -1.76 -11.50
CA MET A 43 -0.14 -1.79 -10.70
C MET A 43 0.02 -1.09 -9.35
N MET A 44 1.18 -1.24 -8.70
CA MET A 44 1.35 -0.72 -7.33
C MET A 44 1.28 0.81 -7.24
N PRO A 45 1.91 1.61 -8.13
CA PRO A 45 1.76 3.06 -8.10
C PRO A 45 0.29 3.50 -8.24
N TYR A 46 -0.45 2.80 -9.09
CA TYR A 46 -1.86 3.09 -9.30
C TYR A 46 -2.73 2.76 -8.07
N LEU A 47 -2.55 1.56 -7.50
CA LEU A 47 -3.26 1.15 -6.29
C LEU A 47 -2.89 2.04 -5.09
N ALA A 48 -1.65 2.53 -5.02
CA ALA A 48 -1.19 3.47 -4.01
C ALA A 48 -1.91 4.82 -4.11
N ASN A 49 -2.12 5.35 -5.32
CA ASN A 49 -2.90 6.58 -5.52
C ASN A 49 -4.37 6.41 -5.13
N LEU A 50 -5.02 5.30 -5.50
CA LEU A 50 -6.39 5.03 -5.04
C LEU A 50 -6.49 4.93 -3.52
N TYR A 51 -5.45 4.38 -2.88
CA TYR A 51 -5.39 4.30 -1.42
C TYR A 51 -5.22 5.69 -0.80
N LYS A 52 -4.34 6.53 -1.37
CA LYS A 52 -4.17 7.93 -0.98
C LYS A 52 -5.48 8.72 -1.08
N GLU A 53 -6.26 8.48 -2.12
CA GLU A 53 -7.58 9.10 -2.35
C GLU A 53 -8.71 8.49 -1.49
N GLY A 54 -8.42 7.49 -0.65
CA GLY A 54 -9.42 6.82 0.19
C GLY A 54 -10.42 5.95 -0.58
N LYS A 55 -10.17 5.66 -1.87
CA LYS A 55 -11.07 4.89 -2.75
C LYS A 55 -10.90 3.37 -2.59
N ILE A 56 -9.79 2.91 -2.03
CA ILE A 56 -9.51 1.49 -1.80
C ILE A 56 -8.79 1.29 -0.47
N SER A 57 -8.94 0.10 0.13
CA SER A 57 -8.22 -0.28 1.36
C SER A 57 -7.03 -1.20 1.07
N ILE A 58 -6.06 -1.26 1.99
CA ILE A 58 -4.93 -2.21 1.96
C ILE A 58 -5.40 -3.66 1.83
N LYS A 59 -6.52 -4.02 2.48
CA LYS A 59 -7.10 -5.36 2.40
C LYS A 59 -7.55 -5.69 0.97
N ASN A 60 -8.18 -4.73 0.29
CA ASN A 60 -8.59 -4.90 -1.10
C ASN A 60 -7.38 -4.96 -2.04
N ILE A 61 -6.35 -4.14 -1.80
CA ILE A 61 -5.07 -4.24 -2.53
C ILE A 61 -4.46 -5.63 -2.33
N SER A 62 -4.39 -6.14 -1.09
CA SER A 62 -3.86 -7.48 -0.80
C SER A 62 -4.63 -8.58 -1.53
N TYR A 63 -5.97 -8.49 -1.54
CA TYR A 63 -6.82 -9.44 -2.25
C TYR A 63 -6.61 -9.41 -3.77
N ILE A 64 -6.52 -8.23 -4.37
CA ILE A 64 -6.34 -8.07 -5.83
C ILE A 64 -4.96 -8.55 -6.28
N THR A 65 -3.93 -8.24 -5.48
CA THR A 65 -2.53 -8.43 -5.87
C THR A 65 -1.92 -9.74 -5.36
N GLY A 66 -2.56 -10.39 -4.39
CA GLY A 66 -1.99 -11.50 -3.63
C GLY A 66 -0.82 -11.10 -2.72
N ILE A 67 -0.48 -9.82 -2.64
CA ILE A 67 0.62 -9.30 -1.81
C ILE A 67 0.15 -9.23 -0.36
N HIS A 68 1.00 -9.65 0.58
CA HIS A 68 0.66 -9.56 1.98
C HIS A 68 0.58 -8.10 2.47
N HIS A 69 -0.36 -7.79 3.35
CA HIS A 69 -0.62 -6.45 3.87
C HIS A 69 0.65 -5.73 4.38
N THR A 70 1.54 -6.44 5.08
CA THR A 70 2.80 -5.87 5.60
C THR A 70 3.71 -5.39 4.48
N GLU A 71 3.80 -6.14 3.38
CA GLU A 71 4.61 -5.75 2.23
C GLU A 71 4.00 -4.53 1.53
N ILE A 72 2.67 -4.44 1.47
CA ILE A 72 1.98 -3.23 0.95
C ILE A 72 2.31 -2.01 1.81
N TYR A 73 2.29 -2.14 3.15
CA TYR A 73 2.67 -1.04 4.05
C TYR A 73 4.11 -0.57 3.85
N HIS A 74 5.03 -1.47 3.47
CA HIS A 74 6.41 -1.10 3.16
C HIS A 74 6.54 -0.40 1.80
N LEU A 75 5.69 -0.76 0.82
CA LEU A 75 5.76 -0.20 -0.53
C LEU A 75 5.10 1.18 -0.65
N LEU A 76 4.10 1.47 0.18
CA LEU A 76 3.32 2.71 0.04
C LEU A 76 4.12 4.00 0.23
N PRO A 77 5.00 4.14 1.24
CA PRO A 77 5.77 5.37 1.44
C PRO A 77 6.69 5.72 0.26
N ASP A 78 7.13 4.73 -0.52
CA ASP A 78 7.95 4.95 -1.72
C ASP A 78 7.11 5.39 -2.94
N LEU A 79 5.79 5.22 -2.87
CA LEU A 79 4.86 5.44 -3.98
C LEU A 79 3.95 6.65 -3.78
N ILE A 80 3.74 7.08 -2.54
CA ILE A 80 2.90 8.22 -2.17
C ILE A 80 3.57 9.01 -1.04
N ASP A 81 3.66 10.34 -1.21
CA ASP A 81 4.30 11.23 -0.23
C ASP A 81 3.56 11.27 1.12
N ASP A 82 2.23 11.18 1.10
CA ASP A 82 1.37 11.03 2.27
C ASP A 82 -0.08 10.75 1.83
N ILE A 83 -0.87 10.12 2.70
CA ILE A 83 -2.32 9.99 2.52
C ILE A 83 -2.93 11.37 2.75
N ASP A 84 -3.97 11.73 1.99
CA ASP A 84 -4.71 12.98 2.23
C ASP A 84 -5.52 12.83 3.53
N ILE A 85 -4.86 13.10 4.65
CA ILE A 85 -5.41 12.99 6.00
C ILE A 85 -5.97 14.36 6.36
N ASP A 86 -7.23 14.38 6.81
CA ASP A 86 -7.88 15.60 7.30
C ASP A 86 -7.00 16.34 8.33
N ASP A 87 -6.87 17.65 8.17
CA ASP A 87 -6.03 18.50 9.02
C ASP A 87 -6.34 18.35 10.52
N SER A 88 -7.59 18.01 10.88
CA SER A 88 -7.98 17.74 12.27
C SER A 88 -7.31 16.48 12.82
N ILE A 89 -7.15 15.44 12.00
CA ILE A 89 -6.47 14.19 12.37
C ILE A 89 -4.97 14.44 12.47
N ILE A 90 -4.40 15.25 11.57
CA ILE A 90 -2.98 15.65 11.65
C ILE A 90 -2.73 16.43 12.95
N ALA A 91 -3.59 17.40 13.27
CA ALA A 91 -3.49 18.19 14.49
C ALA A 91 -3.61 17.32 15.74
N TYR A 92 -4.57 16.39 15.76
CA TYR A 92 -4.76 15.42 16.84
C TYR A 92 -3.52 14.52 17.01
N SER A 93 -2.97 13.99 15.91
CA SER A 93 -1.76 13.18 15.92
C SER A 93 -0.56 13.94 16.51
N ARG A 94 -0.37 15.20 16.13
CA ARG A 94 0.67 16.07 16.72
C ARG A 94 0.45 16.29 18.22
N GLU A 95 -0.79 16.45 18.66
CA GLU A 95 -1.13 16.60 20.09
C GLU A 95 -0.79 15.34 20.88
N ILE A 96 -1.16 14.16 20.36
CA ILE A 96 -0.80 12.86 20.94
C ILE A 96 0.72 12.69 20.99
N GLY A 97 1.43 13.04 19.92
CA GLY A 97 2.90 13.00 19.88
C GLY A 97 3.53 13.90 20.95
N LYS A 98 3.02 15.12 21.15
CA LYS A 98 3.47 16.02 22.22
C LYS A 98 3.23 15.44 23.62
N LYS A 99 2.10 14.76 23.82
CA LYS A 99 1.75 14.10 25.09
C LYS A 99 2.60 12.86 25.37
N LEU A 100 2.90 12.06 24.35
CA LEU A 100 3.63 10.79 24.48
C LEU A 100 5.16 10.97 24.49
N SER A 101 5.69 11.97 23.79
CA SER A 101 7.14 12.17 23.65
C SER A 101 7.90 12.24 24.99
N PRO A 102 7.42 12.98 26.02
CA PRO A 102 8.08 12.99 27.33
C PRO A 102 8.15 11.61 27.99
N TYR A 103 7.07 10.82 27.89
CA TYR A 103 7.00 9.47 28.45
C TYR A 103 7.96 8.51 27.73
N LEU A 104 8.01 8.57 26.40
CA LEU A 104 8.92 7.75 25.60
C LEU A 104 10.39 8.10 25.88
N GLN A 105 10.72 9.39 26.03
CA GLN A 105 12.05 9.83 26.42
C GLN A 105 12.44 9.33 27.82
N GLU A 106 11.50 9.32 28.77
CA GLU A 106 11.75 8.78 30.10
C GLU A 106 12.01 7.26 30.07
N LEU A 107 11.25 6.50 29.28
CA LEU A 107 11.48 5.07 29.07
C LEU A 107 12.85 4.80 28.44
N GLN A 108 13.25 5.60 27.45
CA GLN A 108 14.58 5.48 26.83
C GLN A 108 15.70 5.75 27.84
N LYS A 109 15.57 6.78 28.68
CA LYS A 109 16.51 7.06 29.78
C LYS A 109 16.60 5.92 30.79
N LYS A 110 15.52 5.16 30.97
CA LYS A 110 15.47 3.96 31.81
C LYS A 110 16.00 2.69 31.10
N GLY A 111 16.55 2.83 29.90
CA GLY A 111 17.18 1.72 29.17
C GLY A 111 16.21 0.83 28.40
N VAL A 112 14.96 1.25 28.20
CA VAL A 112 14.03 0.52 27.34
C VAL A 112 14.42 0.74 25.87
N SER A 113 14.85 -0.33 25.18
CA SER A 113 15.09 -0.32 23.74
C SER A 113 13.78 -0.52 23.00
N PHE A 114 13.52 0.35 22.02
CA PHE A 114 12.34 0.27 21.15
C PHE A 114 12.58 -0.58 19.89
N ASP A 115 13.82 -1.04 19.67
CA ASP A 115 14.24 -1.79 18.48
C ASP A 115 13.77 -3.25 18.52
N LYS A 116 13.41 -3.73 19.70
CA LYS A 116 12.71 -5.00 19.92
C LYS A 116 11.30 -4.62 20.33
N GLY A 117 10.32 -4.80 19.44
CA GLY A 117 8.93 -4.40 19.66
C GLY A 117 8.47 -4.72 21.09
N ILE A 118 7.73 -3.80 21.71
CA ILE A 118 7.36 -3.84 23.14
C ILE A 118 6.77 -5.20 23.49
N ILE A 119 7.60 -6.12 24.03
CA ILE A 119 7.12 -7.34 24.65
C ILE A 119 6.66 -6.91 26.04
N ILE A 120 5.36 -6.62 26.17
CA ILE A 120 4.72 -6.48 27.47
C ILE A 120 4.76 -7.88 28.11
N GLY A 121 5.83 -8.16 28.83
CA GLY A 121 5.95 -9.33 29.68
C GLY A 121 4.87 -9.25 30.76
N LYS A 122 3.88 -10.15 30.66
CA LYS A 122 2.93 -10.39 31.76
C LYS A 122 3.73 -10.89 32.97
N LYS A 123 3.68 -10.16 34.08
CA LYS A 123 3.94 -10.72 35.41
C LYS A 123 2.65 -11.33 35.94
#